data_AF-A0A8C3BS98-F1
#
_entry.id   AF-A0A8C3BS98-F1
#
_cell.length_a   1.000
_cell.length_b   1.000
_cell.length_c   1.000
_cell.angle_alpha   90.00
_cell.angle_beta   90.00
_cell.angle_gamma   90.00
#
_symmetry.space_group_name_H-M   'P 1'
#
loop_
_entity.id
_entity.type
_entity.pdbx_description
1 polymer ?
#
loop_
_entity_poly.entity_id
_entity_poly.type
_entity_poly.pdbx_seq_one_letter_code
_entity_poly.pdbx_strand_id
1 'polypeptide(L)'
;MGSAALLPLLLALGILHNCCEAYNVRLLEAKIFSGPSAEQFGYAVQQFVNDQGKWLLVGSPWSGYPANRTGDIYACPVGTPKTTCNKLNLEALINIPNVTEIKEDMNLGLTLIQNSKTGGFLTCGPLWAQQCGRQYYATGVCSEISPSFQILRT
;
A
#
# COMPACT_ATOMS: atom_id res chain seq x y z
N MET A 1 14.11 -52.12 -21.55
CA MET A 1 14.95 -50.97 -21.99
C MET A 1 14.02 -49.81 -22.31
N GLY A 2 13.62 -48.99 -21.32
CA GLY A 2 12.62 -47.92 -21.59
C GLY A 2 12.46 -46.84 -20.52
N SER A 3 12.77 -47.11 -19.24
CA SER A 3 12.48 -46.14 -18.17
C SER A 3 13.57 -45.11 -17.85
N ALA A 4 14.83 -45.33 -18.25
CA ALA A 4 15.94 -44.46 -17.86
C ALA A 4 15.97 -43.10 -18.58
N ALA A 5 15.35 -42.99 -19.75
CA ALA A 5 15.32 -41.75 -20.56
C ALA A 5 14.13 -40.83 -20.24
N LEU A 6 13.09 -41.32 -19.57
CA LEU A 6 11.92 -40.50 -19.23
C LEU A 6 12.21 -39.48 -18.12
N LEU A 7 13.02 -39.85 -17.12
CA LEU A 7 13.36 -38.99 -16.00
C LEU A 7 14.11 -37.70 -16.41
N PRO A 8 15.21 -37.76 -17.20
CA PRO A 8 15.92 -36.56 -17.65
C PRO A 8 15.07 -35.70 -18.60
N LEU A 9 14.18 -36.32 -19.39
CA LEU A 9 13.26 -35.61 -20.28
C LEU A 9 12.19 -34.85 -19.48
N LEU A 10 11.59 -35.47 -18.46
CA LEU A 10 10.64 -34.82 -17.55
C LEU A 10 11.29 -33.69 -16.73
N LEU A 11 12.54 -33.88 -16.29
CA LEU A 11 13.33 -32.83 -15.63
C LEU A 11 13.59 -31.65 -16.58
N ALA A 12 13.97 -31.90 -17.83
CA ALA A 12 14.19 -30.84 -18.82
C ALA A 12 12.90 -30.06 -19.16
N LEU A 13 11.77 -30.75 -19.33
CA LEU A 13 10.46 -30.13 -19.57
C LEU A 13 9.97 -29.31 -18.36
N GLY A 14 10.25 -29.76 -17.13
CA GLY A 14 9.94 -29.04 -15.90
C GLY A 14 10.78 -27.79 -15.70
N ILE A 15 12.05 -27.80 -16.13
CA ILE A 15 12.94 -26.63 -16.08
C ILE A 15 12.51 -25.56 -17.11
N LEU A 16 12.06 -25.97 -18.30
CA LEU A 16 11.58 -25.05 -19.34
C LEU A 16 10.24 -24.37 -19.00
N HIS A 17 9.39 -24.99 -18.17
CA HIS A 17 8.08 -24.43 -17.81
C HIS A 17 8.15 -23.23 -16.84
N ASN A 18 9.28 -22.99 -16.19
CA ASN A 18 9.44 -21.96 -15.16
C ASN A 18 10.14 -20.67 -15.63
N CYS A 19 10.43 -20.53 -16.93
CA CYS A 19 11.23 -19.40 -17.43
C CYS A 19 10.42 -18.19 -17.93
N CYS A 20 9.09 -18.20 -17.89
CA CYS A 20 8.28 -17.14 -18.49
C CYS A 20 7.11 -16.68 -17.62
N GLU A 21 7.42 -16.03 -16.51
CA GLU A 21 6.46 -15.18 -15.82
C GLU A 21 6.71 -13.71 -16.25
N ALA A 22 5.66 -13.04 -16.74
CA ALA A 22 5.62 -11.63 -17.19
C ALA A 22 6.23 -11.24 -18.57
N TYR A 23 6.17 -12.09 -19.59
CA TYR A 23 6.63 -11.72 -20.95
C TYR A 23 5.75 -10.66 -21.66
N ASN A 24 4.51 -10.46 -21.21
CA ASN A 24 3.53 -9.56 -21.82
C ASN A 24 3.36 -8.23 -21.05
N VAL A 25 4.18 -7.95 -20.04
CA VAL A 25 4.23 -6.64 -19.39
C VAL A 25 5.10 -5.71 -20.23
N ARG A 26 4.46 -4.73 -20.86
CA ARG A 26 5.16 -3.75 -21.70
C ARG A 26 6.01 -2.83 -20.82
N LEU A 27 7.30 -2.76 -21.12
CA LEU A 27 8.25 -1.84 -20.47
C LEU A 27 8.24 -0.43 -21.10
N LEU A 28 8.03 -0.35 -22.42
CA LEU A 28 7.94 0.92 -23.16
C LEU A 28 6.63 1.64 -22.83
N GLU A 29 6.66 2.96 -22.73
CA GLU A 29 5.49 3.80 -22.42
C GLU A 29 4.83 3.50 -21.06
N ALA A 30 5.59 2.93 -20.11
CA ALA A 30 5.11 2.74 -18.75
C ALA A 30 4.73 4.10 -18.12
N LYS A 31 3.59 4.14 -17.45
CA LYS A 31 3.16 5.34 -16.73
C LYS A 31 3.89 5.44 -15.40
N ILE A 32 4.63 6.53 -15.21
CA ILE A 32 5.42 6.78 -14.01
C ILE A 32 4.67 7.77 -13.11
N PHE A 33 4.46 7.38 -11.86
CA PHE A 33 4.00 8.26 -10.79
C PHE A 33 5.17 8.54 -9.87
N SER A 34 5.48 9.82 -9.65
CA SER A 34 6.57 10.26 -8.80
C SER A 34 6.01 11.08 -7.63
N GLY A 35 6.59 10.90 -6.44
CA GLY A 35 6.26 11.66 -5.25
C GLY A 35 7.51 11.98 -4.43
N PRO A 36 7.35 12.60 -3.24
CA PRO A 36 8.47 13.02 -2.42
C PRO A 36 9.29 11.82 -1.91
N SER A 37 10.58 11.73 -2.29
CA SER A 37 11.42 10.59 -1.86
C SER A 37 11.73 10.62 -0.36
N ALA A 38 11.86 11.82 0.22
CA ALA A 38 12.05 12.02 1.65
C ALA A 38 10.86 11.49 2.47
N GLU A 39 9.68 11.37 1.87
CA GLU A 39 8.47 10.83 2.50
C GLU A 39 8.27 9.33 2.23
N GLN A 40 9.25 8.69 1.58
CA GLN A 40 9.21 7.29 1.17
C GLN A 40 8.00 6.95 0.28
N PHE A 41 7.60 7.88 -0.59
CA PHE A 41 6.55 7.63 -1.57
C PHE A 41 6.87 6.39 -2.40
N GLY A 42 5.96 5.42 -2.41
CA GLY A 42 6.15 4.14 -3.12
C GLY A 42 6.49 2.97 -2.23
N TYR A 43 6.54 3.16 -0.90
CA TYR A 43 6.87 2.08 0.04
C TYR A 43 5.91 0.88 -0.08
N ALA A 44 4.61 1.16 -0.19
CA ALA A 44 3.58 0.18 -0.49
C ALA A 44 2.74 0.65 -1.67
N VAL A 45 2.31 -0.26 -2.54
CA VAL A 45 1.49 0.06 -3.71
C VAL A 45 0.34 -0.93 -3.86
N GLN A 46 -0.83 -0.44 -4.24
CA GLN A 46 -2.03 -1.26 -4.42
C GLN A 46 -2.86 -0.73 -5.59
N GLN A 47 -3.23 -1.61 -6.53
CA GLN A 47 -4.20 -1.26 -7.58
C GLN A 47 -5.60 -1.21 -6.98
N PHE A 48 -6.38 -0.20 -7.37
CA PHE A 48 -7.69 0.08 -6.79
C PHE A 48 -8.67 0.59 -7.85
N VAL A 49 -9.94 0.16 -7.77
CA VAL A 49 -10.99 0.58 -8.70
C VAL A 49 -12.25 0.90 -7.92
N ASN A 50 -12.87 2.03 -8.22
CA ASN A 50 -14.16 2.45 -7.70
C ASN A 50 -14.98 3.14 -8.80
N ASP A 51 -16.17 3.63 -8.45
CA ASP A 51 -17.07 4.32 -9.39
C ASP A 51 -16.47 5.61 -9.96
N GLN A 52 -15.45 6.18 -9.31
CA GLN A 52 -14.76 7.40 -9.76
C GLN A 52 -13.61 7.10 -10.73
N GLY A 53 -13.15 5.85 -10.82
CA GLY A 53 -12.13 5.43 -11.78
C GLY A 53 -11.16 4.37 -11.27
N LYS A 54 -10.02 4.29 -11.96
CA LYS A 54 -8.92 3.37 -11.67
C LYS A 54 -7.76 4.14 -11.05
N TRP A 55 -7.26 3.63 -9.94
CA TRP A 55 -6.27 4.27 -9.10
C TRP A 55 -5.10 3.33 -8.83
N LEU A 56 -3.92 3.91 -8.70
CA LEU A 56 -2.81 3.29 -7.99
C LEU A 56 -2.73 3.99 -6.64
N LEU A 57 -3.01 3.26 -5.57
CA LEU A 57 -2.82 3.74 -4.22
C LEU A 57 -1.36 3.54 -3.84
N VAL A 58 -0.76 4.56 -3.23
CA VAL A 58 0.66 4.58 -2.90
C VAL A 58 0.83 5.01 -1.44
N GLY A 59 1.41 4.12 -0.62
CA GLY A 59 1.82 4.43 0.74
C GLY A 59 3.07 5.30 0.77
N SER A 60 3.06 6.30 1.64
CA SER A 60 4.17 7.20 1.91
C SER A 60 4.31 7.33 3.43
N PRO A 61 4.93 6.34 4.09
CA PRO A 61 4.96 6.24 5.55
C PRO A 61 5.68 7.40 6.24
N TRP A 62 6.51 8.16 5.52
CA TRP A 62 7.18 9.33 6.07
C TRP A 62 6.54 10.65 5.63
N SER A 63 5.28 10.63 5.16
CA SER A 63 4.58 11.86 4.85
C SER A 63 4.49 12.79 6.06
N GLY A 64 4.74 14.09 5.83
CA GLY A 64 4.92 15.09 6.87
C GLY A 64 6.39 15.34 7.27
N TYR A 65 7.36 14.58 6.75
CA TYR A 65 8.78 14.85 7.02
C TYR A 65 9.15 16.34 6.76
N PRO A 66 9.97 16.98 7.62
CA PRO A 66 10.71 16.39 8.75
C PRO A 66 9.97 16.36 10.10
N ALA A 67 8.83 17.04 10.24
CA ALA A 67 8.14 17.20 11.52
C ALA A 67 6.65 16.86 11.38
N ASN A 68 6.08 16.12 12.34
CA ASN A 68 4.76 15.48 12.21
C ASN A 68 4.76 14.41 11.11
N ARG A 69 5.78 13.55 11.11
CA ARG A 69 5.93 12.41 10.20
C ARG A 69 4.94 11.30 10.53
N THR A 70 3.68 11.52 10.23
CA THR A 70 2.58 10.59 10.52
C THR A 70 2.48 9.50 9.45
N GLY A 71 2.88 9.81 8.21
CA GLY A 71 2.62 8.98 7.04
C GLY A 71 1.21 9.17 6.47
N ASP A 72 1.04 8.84 5.19
CA ASP A 72 -0.27 8.87 4.53
C ASP A 72 -0.27 8.04 3.22
N ILE A 73 -1.42 8.01 2.55
CA ILE A 73 -1.69 7.31 1.31
C ILE A 73 -2.01 8.35 0.23
N TYR A 74 -1.48 8.12 -0.96
CA TYR A 74 -1.75 8.92 -2.14
C TYR A 74 -2.58 8.12 -3.15
N ALA A 75 -3.54 8.76 -3.80
CA ALA A 75 -4.30 8.18 -4.90
C ALA A 75 -3.82 8.78 -6.24
N CYS A 76 -3.28 7.91 -7.10
CA CYS A 76 -2.76 8.27 -8.40
C CYS A 76 -3.75 7.84 -9.51
N PRO A 77 -4.27 8.75 -10.35
CA PRO A 77 -5.26 8.40 -11.37
C PRO A 77 -4.62 7.63 -12.52
N VAL A 78 -4.99 6.37 -12.75
CA VAL A 78 -4.42 5.54 -13.82
C VAL A 78 -5.03 5.85 -15.18
N GLY A 79 -6.36 6.04 -15.23
CA GLY A 79 -7.12 6.19 -16.49
C GLY A 79 -7.01 7.54 -17.20
N THR A 80 -6.13 8.44 -16.75
CA THR A 80 -5.94 9.77 -17.36
C THR A 80 -4.47 10.01 -17.69
N PRO A 81 -4.10 10.99 -18.53
CA PRO A 81 -2.69 11.35 -18.74
C PRO A 81 -2.02 11.97 -17.50
N LYS A 82 -2.79 12.41 -16.49
CA LYS A 82 -2.25 13.05 -15.29
C LYS A 82 -1.39 12.08 -14.48
N THR A 83 -0.22 12.54 -14.04
CA THR A 83 0.72 11.80 -13.19
C THR A 83 0.80 12.34 -11.77
N THR A 84 0.05 13.41 -11.46
CA THR A 84 -0.07 13.94 -10.10
C THR A 84 -0.93 13.01 -9.25
N CYS A 85 -0.42 12.63 -8.08
CA CYS A 85 -1.15 11.86 -7.09
C CYS A 85 -1.68 12.77 -5.99
N ASN A 86 -2.91 12.52 -5.54
CA ASN A 86 -3.55 13.29 -4.48
C ASN A 86 -3.30 12.63 -3.14
N LYS A 87 -2.75 13.37 -2.18
CA LYS A 87 -2.67 12.95 -0.78
C LYS A 87 -4.09 12.81 -0.20
N LEU A 88 -4.41 11.68 0.42
CA LEU A 88 -5.76 11.40 0.92
C LEU A 88 -6.05 12.06 2.28
N ASN A 89 -5.01 12.48 3.00
CA ASN A 89 -5.04 13.07 4.33
C ASN A 89 -5.74 12.19 5.37
N LEU A 90 -5.53 10.87 5.30
CA LEU A 90 -6.19 9.90 6.18
C LEU A 90 -5.64 9.98 7.61
N GLU A 91 -4.39 10.40 7.78
CA GLU A 91 -3.76 10.56 9.09
C GLU A 91 -4.56 11.46 10.01
N ALA A 92 -5.17 12.52 9.48
CA ALA A 92 -5.92 13.49 10.27
C ALA A 92 -7.27 12.93 10.74
N LEU A 93 -7.79 11.91 10.04
CA LEU A 93 -9.10 11.33 10.27
C LEU A 93 -9.04 10.08 11.17
N ILE A 94 -7.91 9.37 11.21
CA ILE A 94 -7.71 8.23 12.12
C ILE A 94 -7.65 8.76 13.56
N ASN A 95 -8.60 8.35 14.39
CA ASN A 95 -8.70 8.81 15.76
C ASN A 95 -9.31 7.71 16.64
N ILE A 96 -8.61 7.34 17.72
CA ILE A 96 -9.14 6.45 18.74
C ILE A 96 -9.68 7.30 19.91
N PRO A 97 -10.97 7.18 20.27
CA PRO A 97 -11.54 7.98 21.34
C PRO A 97 -11.01 7.54 22.71
N ASN A 98 -11.04 8.48 23.68
CA ASN A 98 -10.70 8.25 25.09
C ASN A 98 -9.24 7.84 25.37
N VAL A 99 -8.31 8.16 24.48
CA VAL A 99 -6.87 7.96 24.68
C VAL A 99 -6.10 9.22 24.31
N THR A 100 -4.87 9.36 24.81
CA THR A 100 -3.95 10.40 24.36
C THR A 100 -3.11 9.82 23.22
N GLU A 101 -3.44 10.20 21.98
CA GLU A 101 -2.76 9.68 20.80
C GLU A 101 -1.37 10.29 20.60
N ILE A 102 -0.41 9.44 20.22
CA ILE A 102 0.92 9.81 19.75
C ILE A 102 1.03 9.33 18.30
N LYS A 103 0.92 10.28 17.38
CA LYS A 103 0.83 10.02 15.93
C LYS A 103 2.10 10.37 15.19
N GLU A 104 2.96 11.19 15.80
CA GLU A 104 4.30 11.44 15.28
C GLU A 104 5.03 10.11 15.13
N ASP A 105 5.55 9.84 13.93
CA ASP A 105 6.23 8.60 13.55
C ASP A 105 5.36 7.35 13.44
N MET A 106 4.03 7.47 13.41
CA MET A 106 3.15 6.29 13.32
C MET A 106 3.33 5.47 12.04
N ASN A 107 3.92 6.08 11.00
CA ASN A 107 4.23 5.48 9.71
C ASN A 107 3.01 4.88 8.99
N LEU A 108 1.92 5.64 8.91
CA LEU A 108 0.72 5.25 8.17
C LEU A 108 1.04 5.04 6.69
N GLY A 109 0.55 3.92 6.13
CA GLY A 109 0.81 3.54 4.74
C GLY A 109 1.95 2.54 4.58
N LEU A 110 2.52 2.01 5.67
CA LEU A 110 3.43 0.85 5.63
C LEU A 110 2.73 -0.44 5.19
N THR A 111 1.42 -0.56 5.45
CA THR A 111 0.58 -1.65 4.98
C THR A 111 -0.57 -1.07 4.18
N LEU A 112 -0.86 -1.66 3.03
CA LEU A 112 -1.93 -1.25 2.14
C LEU A 112 -2.49 -2.48 1.43
N ILE A 113 -3.72 -2.86 1.75
CA ILE A 113 -4.33 -4.12 1.28
C ILE A 113 -5.76 -3.85 0.83
N GLN A 114 -6.14 -4.33 -0.35
CA GLN A 114 -7.53 -4.23 -0.82
C GLN A 114 -8.48 -5.09 0.03
N ASN A 115 -9.65 -4.57 0.36
CA ASN A 115 -10.73 -5.34 0.98
C ASN A 115 -11.83 -5.64 -0.06
N SER A 116 -11.82 -6.86 -0.61
CA SER A 116 -12.80 -7.28 -1.61
C SER A 116 -14.24 -7.37 -1.08
N LYS A 117 -14.43 -7.50 0.24
CA LYS A 117 -15.78 -7.60 0.85
C LYS A 117 -16.48 -6.26 0.90
N THR A 118 -15.75 -5.19 1.22
CA THR A 118 -16.30 -3.83 1.30
C THR A 118 -16.06 -3.02 0.03
N GLY A 119 -15.25 -3.55 -0.91
CA GLY A 119 -14.80 -2.83 -2.10
C GLY A 119 -13.77 -1.75 -1.81
N GLY A 120 -13.39 -1.59 -0.54
CA GLY A 120 -12.45 -0.59 -0.06
C GLY A 120 -11.03 -1.11 0.07
N PHE A 121 -10.27 -0.53 1.00
CA PHE A 121 -8.94 -1.00 1.37
C PHE A 121 -8.66 -0.77 2.85
N LEU A 122 -7.66 -1.46 3.36
CA LEU A 122 -7.15 -1.31 4.71
C LEU A 122 -5.73 -0.75 4.65
N THR A 123 -5.43 0.19 5.54
CA THR A 123 -4.09 0.76 5.73
C THR A 123 -3.73 0.79 7.20
N CYS A 124 -2.44 0.67 7.53
CA CYS A 124 -1.97 0.68 8.91
C CYS A 124 -0.77 1.61 9.14
N GLY A 125 -0.71 2.15 10.35
CA GLY A 125 0.44 2.83 10.95
C GLY A 125 0.91 2.03 12.17
N PRO A 126 1.90 1.12 12.03
CA PRO A 126 2.27 0.17 13.09
C PRO A 126 2.91 0.83 14.31
N LEU A 127 3.39 2.07 14.20
CA LEU A 127 4.01 2.81 15.30
C LEU A 127 3.07 3.85 15.92
N TRP A 128 1.79 3.87 15.53
CA TRP A 128 0.80 4.63 16.29
C TRP A 128 0.85 4.16 17.74
N ALA A 129 0.87 5.12 18.66
CA ALA A 129 0.94 4.84 20.07
C ALA A 129 -0.10 5.64 20.84
N GLN A 130 -0.43 5.13 22.01
CA GLN A 130 -1.17 5.88 23.02
C GLN A 130 -0.30 6.12 24.25
N GLN A 131 -0.47 7.27 24.88
CA GLN A 131 0.15 7.54 26.16
C GLN A 131 -0.70 6.95 27.30
N CYS A 132 -0.09 6.07 28.08
CA CYS A 132 -0.66 5.49 29.29
C CYS A 132 0.15 5.96 30.50
N GLY A 133 -0.35 6.98 31.19
CA GLY A 133 0.38 7.64 32.28
C GLY A 133 1.62 8.36 31.74
N ARG A 134 2.81 7.81 32.03
CA ARG A 134 4.12 8.34 31.57
C ARG A 134 4.80 7.50 30.49
N GLN A 135 4.14 6.44 30.01
CA GLN A 135 4.69 5.52 29.03
C GLN A 135 3.94 5.65 27.71
N TYR A 136 4.64 5.43 26.60
CA TYR A 136 4.04 5.33 25.27
C TYR A 136 3.91 3.85 24.89
N TYR A 137 2.69 3.45 24.53
CA TYR A 137 2.37 2.08 24.16
C TYR A 137 2.04 2.02 22.67
N ALA A 138 3.01 1.56 21.87
CA ALA A 138 2.89 1.44 20.41
C ALA A 138 2.15 0.15 20.04
N THR A 139 0.82 0.21 20.06
CA THR A 139 -0.04 -0.91 19.61
C THR A 139 -0.22 -0.95 18.10
N GLY A 140 0.14 0.14 17.42
CA GLY A 140 -0.23 0.38 16.04
C GLY A 140 -1.71 0.68 15.88
N VAL A 141 -2.08 1.09 14.68
CA VAL A 141 -3.46 1.34 14.27
C VAL A 141 -3.65 0.91 12.82
N CYS A 142 -4.81 0.36 12.51
CA CYS A 142 -5.25 0.10 11.13
C CYS A 142 -6.58 0.80 10.91
N SER A 143 -6.93 1.11 9.67
CA SER A 143 -8.24 1.67 9.35
C SER A 143 -8.76 1.10 8.06
N GLU A 144 -10.05 0.79 8.08
CA GLU A 144 -10.80 0.37 6.91
C GLU A 144 -11.36 1.61 6.20
N ILE A 145 -11.02 1.73 4.92
CA ILE A 145 -11.35 2.85 4.05
C ILE A 145 -12.35 2.38 3.02
N SER A 146 -13.43 3.12 2.85
CA SER A 146 -14.48 2.87 1.86
C SER A 146 -14.00 3.11 0.41
N PRO A 147 -14.77 2.65 -0.59
CA PRO A 147 -14.46 2.94 -1.98
C PRO A 147 -14.38 4.43 -2.33
N SER A 148 -15.06 5.30 -1.57
CA SER A 148 -15.05 6.76 -1.74
C SER A 148 -13.97 7.47 -0.89
N PHE A 149 -12.98 6.73 -0.38
CA PHE A 149 -11.87 7.25 0.43
C PHE A 149 -12.28 7.84 1.79
N GLN A 150 -13.38 7.38 2.36
CA GLN A 150 -13.82 7.73 3.72
C GLN A 150 -13.44 6.64 4.71
N ILE A 151 -13.04 7.00 5.94
CA ILE A 151 -12.83 6.04 7.03
C ILE A 151 -14.17 5.42 7.42
N LEU A 152 -14.24 4.09 7.36
CA LEU A 152 -15.38 3.32 7.84
C LEU A 152 -15.23 2.98 9.32
N ARG A 153 -14.03 2.56 9.72
CA ARG A 153 -13.67 2.27 11.10
C ARG A 153 -12.15 2.22 11.26
N THR A 154 -11.74 2.44 12.49
CA THR A 154 -10.36 2.35 12.99
C THR A 154 -10.31 1.25 14.02
#